data_AF-A0A9E2E1L0-F1
#
_entry.id   AF-A0A9E2E1L0-F1
#
_cell.length_a   1.000
_cell.length_b   1.000
_cell.length_c   1.000
_cell.angle_alpha   90.00
_cell.angle_beta   90.00
_cell.angle_gamma   90.00
#
_symmetry.space_group_name_H-M   'P 1'
#
loop_
_entity.id
_entity.type
_entity.pdbx_description
1 polymer ?
#
loop_
_entity_poly.entity_id
_entity_poly.type
_entity_poly.pdbx_seq_one_letter_code
_entity_poly.pdbx_strand_id
1 'polypeptide(L)'
;MIFAIVGIYRKWRLGYFVGLISLLSGISYLLLVRGRELMFWGLHGDEVTIAAMYTMVSKGPGFVDFAYTHLPAFYPPLYFWVFGFIGRMLSLNGVQVAKIATFSTILFVPIMLYLVQAWFWKKKKDAGILFTQKLLWFLSTLLLFVVIEWDAIITKPYQFVSAAGIIIWTTMLLYWVHKERLRLLSGIVFGIVGGLLFLTYYFWFFLAAIGITFFHLFYKRVSFRAYLSLFGVGALTLLVGSPFWWPLARSYRAFGTENWQFGYLLVEWLSTHVSFFTFSISSLVMLFGFGVLVWYRKRFYCRVLLSLFIASYVWQIMGLFTILFLASPMQEAKGFYFFSRSVLAFGAAYGMTRVWFFIRRKYKGNIFILRTIQIIAICFLATQLPFGFFIDEPLIYNTRVSARALNPEVRLLIDYLDDKHVEDSVTVHSGITGLHAFLPLNTFVYFNMNNSHPAALFSERLLVLDELSRAKTPEEFYTISQNNYVDTIGRFILRKDEGEQYLLYFLIDNFPHGTKEHIISFSKDLISDTHFSSVFETEHFVIFESKNL
;
A
#
# COMPACT_ATOMS: atom_id res chain seq x y z
N MET A 1 25.69 -9.75 -9.82
CA MET A 1 25.91 -10.00 -11.27
C MET A 1 26.79 -11.22 -11.56
N ILE A 2 28.02 -11.30 -11.02
CA ILE A 2 28.96 -12.41 -11.29
C ILE A 2 28.35 -13.79 -10.96
N PHE A 3 27.74 -13.95 -9.79
CA PHE A 3 27.08 -15.21 -9.40
C PHE A 3 25.94 -15.63 -10.34
N ALA A 4 25.19 -14.68 -10.88
CA ALA A 4 24.11 -14.90 -11.82
C ALA A 4 24.65 -15.39 -13.18
N ILE A 5 25.75 -14.79 -13.66
CA ILE A 5 26.47 -15.21 -14.87
C ILE A 5 27.06 -16.61 -14.68
N VAL A 6 27.76 -16.86 -13.57
CA VAL A 6 28.28 -18.20 -13.21
C VAL A 6 27.13 -19.21 -13.14
N GLY A 7 25.97 -18.82 -12.63
CA GLY A 7 24.76 -19.63 -12.60
C GLY A 7 24.26 -20.06 -13.98
N ILE A 8 24.29 -19.17 -14.98
CA ILE A 8 24.02 -19.54 -16.39
C ILE A 8 24.99 -20.63 -16.84
N TYR A 9 26.29 -20.41 -16.63
CA TYR A 9 27.32 -21.36 -17.08
C TYR A 9 27.22 -22.71 -16.37
N ARG A 10 26.83 -22.73 -15.10
CA ARG A 10 26.58 -23.93 -14.29
C ARG A 10 25.15 -24.48 -14.38
N LYS A 11 24.31 -23.96 -15.29
CA LYS A 11 22.92 -24.39 -15.52
C LYS A 11 22.04 -24.37 -14.26
N TRP A 12 22.13 -23.32 -13.45
CA TRP A 12 21.29 -23.14 -12.26
C TRP A 12 19.81 -23.20 -12.61
N ARG A 13 19.00 -23.79 -11.72
CA ARG A 13 17.56 -23.85 -11.88
C ARG A 13 16.97 -22.44 -11.69
N LEU A 14 16.03 -22.04 -12.54
CA LEU A 14 15.39 -20.72 -12.50
C LEU A 14 14.83 -20.33 -11.12
N GLY A 15 14.31 -21.30 -10.34
CA GLY A 15 13.87 -21.05 -8.98
C GLY A 15 14.98 -20.61 -8.01
N TYR A 16 16.19 -21.18 -8.14
CA TYR A 16 17.35 -20.70 -7.34
C TYR A 16 17.76 -19.29 -7.73
N PHE A 17 17.60 -18.93 -9.00
CA PHE A 17 17.89 -17.59 -9.47
C PHE A 17 16.91 -16.56 -8.91
N VAL A 18 15.61 -16.88 -8.84
CA VAL A 18 14.62 -16.05 -8.14
C VAL A 18 15.03 -15.89 -6.68
N GLY A 19 15.39 -16.99 -6.00
CA GLY A 19 15.87 -16.95 -4.62
C GLY A 19 17.09 -16.04 -4.43
N LEU A 20 18.09 -16.14 -5.33
CA LEU A 20 19.26 -15.28 -5.29
C LEU A 20 18.92 -13.80 -5.51
N ILE A 21 18.10 -13.47 -6.51
CA ILE A 21 17.69 -12.07 -6.75
C ILE A 21 16.92 -11.52 -5.54
N SER A 22 16.02 -12.32 -4.97
CA SER A 22 15.23 -11.88 -3.83
C SER A 22 16.13 -11.65 -2.61
N LEU A 23 17.09 -12.54 -2.35
CA LEU A 23 18.09 -12.37 -1.30
C LEU A 23 18.94 -11.12 -1.50
N LEU A 24 19.48 -10.92 -2.71
CA LEU A 24 20.31 -9.75 -3.00
C LEU A 24 19.50 -8.46 -2.89
N SER A 25 18.27 -8.43 -3.41
CA SER A 25 17.41 -7.24 -3.34
C SER A 25 17.02 -6.92 -1.90
N GLY A 26 16.72 -7.94 -1.09
CA GLY A 26 16.45 -7.78 0.34
C GLY A 26 17.67 -7.24 1.10
N ILE A 27 18.86 -7.81 0.87
CA ILE A 27 20.11 -7.32 1.47
C ILE A 27 20.38 -5.87 1.03
N SER A 28 20.18 -5.55 -0.25
CA SER A 28 20.32 -4.18 -0.75
C SER A 28 19.40 -3.21 -0.03
N TYR A 29 18.13 -3.57 0.16
CA TYR A 29 17.19 -2.76 0.96
C TYR A 29 17.68 -2.59 2.40
N LEU A 30 18.13 -3.66 3.06
CA LEU A 30 18.70 -3.56 4.41
C LEU A 30 19.88 -2.60 4.46
N LEU A 31 20.78 -2.64 3.47
CA LEU A 31 21.91 -1.70 3.38
C LEU A 31 21.46 -0.25 3.16
N LEU A 32 20.35 -0.03 2.44
CA LEU A 32 19.77 1.29 2.23
C LEU A 32 19.24 1.90 3.54
N VAL A 33 18.55 1.10 4.35
CA VAL A 33 17.91 1.56 5.60
C VAL A 33 18.78 1.37 6.85
N ARG A 34 19.93 0.68 6.76
CA ARG A 34 20.83 0.45 7.89
C ARG A 34 21.36 1.76 8.44
N GLY A 35 21.31 1.91 9.76
CA GLY A 35 21.77 3.11 10.46
C GLY A 35 20.89 4.33 10.25
N ARG A 36 19.67 4.14 9.72
CA ARG A 36 18.64 5.18 9.62
C ARG A 36 17.64 4.99 10.74
N GLU A 37 17.31 6.08 11.42
CA GLU A 37 16.27 6.06 12.43
C GLU A 37 14.88 5.98 11.80
N LEU A 38 14.62 6.78 10.77
CA LEU A 38 13.30 6.92 10.13
C LEU A 38 13.07 5.88 9.02
N MET A 39 11.85 5.85 8.47
CA MET A 39 11.52 5.09 7.26
C MET A 39 12.30 5.62 6.04
N PHE A 40 12.15 4.97 4.88
CA PHE A 40 12.99 5.23 3.72
C PHE A 40 12.87 6.68 3.24
N TRP A 41 11.66 7.24 3.21
CA TRP A 41 11.39 8.63 2.87
C TRP A 41 11.42 9.59 4.06
N GLY A 42 11.89 9.16 5.23
CA GLY A 42 11.99 10.04 6.40
C GLY A 42 10.63 10.44 6.99
N LEU A 43 9.60 9.58 6.88
CA LEU A 43 8.24 9.86 7.35
C LEU A 43 7.54 11.00 6.59
N HIS A 44 7.67 11.02 5.27
CA HIS A 44 6.91 11.93 4.41
C HIS A 44 5.72 11.22 3.74
N GLY A 45 4.66 11.97 3.46
CA GLY A 45 3.45 11.47 2.81
C GLY A 45 2.85 10.26 3.55
N ASP A 46 2.55 9.20 2.80
CA ASP A 46 1.90 8.01 3.35
C ASP A 46 2.76 7.22 4.35
N GLU A 47 4.09 7.44 4.41
CA GLU A 47 4.94 6.74 5.39
C GLU A 47 4.51 7.02 6.83
N VAL A 48 4.00 8.23 7.12
CA VAL A 48 3.50 8.58 8.46
C VAL A 48 2.34 7.68 8.84
N THR A 49 1.34 7.58 7.97
CA THR A 49 0.13 6.77 8.19
C THR A 49 0.47 5.28 8.25
N ILE A 50 1.40 4.81 7.41
CA ILE A 50 1.87 3.41 7.43
C ILE A 50 2.60 3.10 8.74
N ALA A 51 3.50 3.98 9.20
CA ALA A 51 4.18 3.80 10.47
C ALA A 51 3.19 3.82 11.64
N ALA A 52 2.20 4.72 11.62
CA ALA A 52 1.15 4.81 12.62
C ALA A 52 0.35 3.50 12.75
N MET A 53 -0.06 2.92 11.61
CA MET A 53 -0.74 1.62 11.60
C MET A 53 0.10 0.53 12.25
N TYR A 54 1.39 0.45 11.94
CA TYR A 54 2.25 -0.54 12.59
C TYR A 54 2.42 -0.28 14.08
N THR A 55 2.59 0.98 14.49
CA THR A 55 2.74 1.36 15.89
C THR A 55 1.49 1.03 16.70
N MET A 56 0.30 1.32 16.17
CA MET A 56 -0.96 0.97 16.83
C MET A 56 -1.09 -0.55 17.03
N VAL A 57 -0.56 -1.34 16.09
CA VAL A 57 -0.50 -2.80 16.22
C VAL A 57 0.61 -3.28 17.15
N SER A 58 1.80 -2.68 17.09
CA SER A 58 2.95 -3.18 17.84
C SER A 58 2.98 -2.72 19.29
N LYS A 59 2.49 -1.51 19.58
CA LYS A 59 2.50 -0.89 20.92
C LYS A 59 1.10 -0.60 21.49
N GLY A 60 0.09 -0.41 20.65
CA GLY A 60 -1.27 -0.05 21.10
C GLY A 60 -2.26 -1.23 21.23
N PRO A 61 -3.58 -0.96 21.25
CA PRO A 61 -4.65 -1.98 21.37
C PRO A 61 -4.74 -2.98 20.21
N GLY A 62 -4.16 -2.67 19.05
CA GLY A 62 -3.95 -3.63 17.96
C GLY A 62 -5.06 -3.79 16.92
N PHE A 63 -6.33 -3.76 17.32
CA PHE A 63 -7.47 -4.01 16.43
C PHE A 63 -8.32 -2.75 16.16
N VAL A 64 -7.74 -1.58 16.38
CA VAL A 64 -8.39 -0.27 16.31
C VAL A 64 -7.76 0.60 15.21
N ASP A 65 -8.36 1.74 14.92
CA ASP A 65 -7.77 2.73 14.01
C ASP A 65 -6.45 3.28 14.55
N PHE A 66 -5.55 3.69 13.63
CA PHE A 66 -4.21 4.15 13.98
C PHE A 66 -4.19 5.53 14.65
N ALA A 67 -5.24 6.34 14.49
CA ALA A 67 -5.35 7.66 15.10
C ALA A 67 -6.50 7.77 16.10
N TYR A 68 -7.54 6.94 15.97
CA TYR A 68 -8.75 7.02 16.79
C TYR A 68 -9.05 5.67 17.47
N THR A 69 -8.62 5.49 18.72
CA THR A 69 -8.63 4.17 19.37
C THR A 69 -10.03 3.61 19.64
N HIS A 70 -11.06 4.45 19.63
CA HIS A 70 -12.47 4.03 19.76
C HIS A 70 -13.09 3.54 18.43
N LEU A 71 -12.40 3.70 17.30
CA LEU A 71 -12.87 3.28 15.97
C LEU A 71 -12.16 1.99 15.51
N PRO A 72 -12.82 1.17 14.68
CA PRO A 72 -12.15 0.04 14.04
C PRO A 72 -11.14 0.52 13.00
N ALA A 73 -10.21 -0.35 12.58
CA ALA A 73 -9.25 -0.01 11.54
C ALA A 73 -9.94 0.45 10.23
N PHE A 74 -9.58 1.64 9.73
CA PHE A 74 -10.05 2.16 8.44
C PHE A 74 -9.43 1.41 7.24
N TYR A 75 -8.18 0.98 7.37
CA TYR A 75 -7.43 0.32 6.29
C TYR A 75 -7.43 -1.21 6.42
N PRO A 76 -7.30 -1.96 5.31
CA PRO A 76 -7.27 -3.42 5.33
C PRO A 76 -6.13 -3.94 6.19
N PRO A 77 -6.42 -4.71 7.24
CA PRO A 77 -5.50 -4.77 8.36
C PRO A 77 -4.52 -5.96 8.30
N LEU A 78 -4.73 -6.97 7.46
CA LEU A 78 -3.97 -8.23 7.57
C LEU A 78 -2.46 -8.03 7.47
N TYR A 79 -2.01 -7.19 6.54
CA TYR A 79 -0.58 -6.94 6.38
C TYR A 79 0.02 -6.24 7.61
N PHE A 80 -0.71 -5.25 8.15
CA PHE A 80 -0.31 -4.51 9.35
C PHE A 80 -0.40 -5.36 10.61
N TRP A 81 -1.41 -6.22 10.75
CA TRP A 81 -1.53 -7.20 11.83
C TRP A 81 -0.37 -8.18 11.82
N VAL A 82 -0.07 -8.81 10.69
CA VAL A 82 1.01 -9.81 10.62
C VAL A 82 2.35 -9.22 11.06
N PHE A 83 2.77 -8.09 10.50
CA PHE A 83 4.06 -7.50 10.85
C PHE A 83 4.02 -6.73 12.18
N GLY A 84 2.92 -6.09 12.51
CA GLY A 84 2.75 -5.37 13.77
C GLY A 84 2.75 -6.29 14.98
N PHE A 85 2.12 -7.48 14.92
CA PHE A 85 2.20 -8.47 16.00
C PHE A 85 3.60 -9.07 16.14
N ILE A 86 4.32 -9.30 15.02
CA ILE A 86 5.75 -9.64 15.08
C ILE A 86 6.52 -8.50 15.76
N GLY A 87 6.20 -7.24 15.44
CA GLY A 87 6.74 -6.06 16.09
C GLY A 87 6.49 -6.04 17.60
N ARG A 88 5.26 -6.33 18.02
CA ARG A 88 4.86 -6.44 19.43
C ARG A 88 5.70 -7.47 20.18
N MET A 89 5.91 -8.65 19.59
CA MET A 89 6.72 -9.71 20.18
C MET A 89 8.19 -9.33 20.33
N LEU A 90 8.68 -8.39 19.52
CA LEU A 90 10.06 -7.94 19.48
C LEU A 90 10.25 -6.53 20.08
N SER A 91 9.19 -5.96 20.68
CA SER A 91 9.15 -4.59 21.22
C SER A 91 9.61 -3.52 20.22
N LEU A 92 9.18 -3.63 18.96
CA LEU A 92 9.55 -2.73 17.87
C LEU A 92 8.52 -1.62 17.68
N ASN A 93 9.00 -0.42 17.35
CA ASN A 93 8.13 0.69 16.91
C ASN A 93 7.69 0.52 15.44
N GLY A 94 6.73 1.33 15.00
CA GLY A 94 6.15 1.22 13.66
C GLY A 94 7.17 1.40 12.53
N VAL A 95 8.18 2.27 12.72
CA VAL A 95 9.26 2.46 11.73
C VAL A 95 10.11 1.20 11.56
N GLN A 96 10.49 0.55 12.66
CA GLN A 96 11.25 -0.70 12.62
C GLN A 96 10.43 -1.82 11.99
N VAL A 97 9.14 -1.92 12.34
CA VAL A 97 8.22 -2.90 11.74
C VAL A 97 8.07 -2.67 10.24
N ALA A 98 7.90 -1.43 9.79
CA ALA A 98 7.79 -1.11 8.36
C ALA A 98 9.03 -1.53 7.56
N LYS A 99 10.23 -1.36 8.14
CA LYS A 99 11.49 -1.84 7.54
C LYS A 99 11.50 -3.37 7.41
N ILE A 100 11.08 -4.09 8.45
CA ILE A 100 11.00 -5.56 8.42
C ILE A 100 9.96 -6.03 7.40
N ALA A 101 8.79 -5.38 7.34
CA ALA A 101 7.73 -5.70 6.40
C ALA A 101 8.20 -5.54 4.94
N THR A 102 8.85 -4.42 4.65
CA THR A 102 9.41 -4.13 3.32
C THR A 102 10.51 -5.11 2.95
N PHE A 103 11.48 -5.33 3.84
CA PHE A 103 12.53 -6.33 3.65
C PHE A 103 11.96 -7.72 3.35
N SER A 104 11.00 -8.16 4.17
CA SER A 104 10.35 -9.47 4.03
C SER A 104 9.60 -9.58 2.70
N THR A 105 8.97 -8.50 2.26
CA THR A 105 8.27 -8.44 0.97
C THR A 105 9.25 -8.64 -0.18
N ILE A 106 10.33 -7.85 -0.22
CA ILE A 106 11.35 -7.93 -1.27
C ILE A 106 12.01 -9.31 -1.29
N LEU A 107 12.21 -9.94 -0.11
CA LEU A 107 12.83 -11.24 0.02
C LEU A 107 11.90 -12.41 -0.35
N PHE A 108 10.66 -12.42 0.12
CA PHE A 108 9.81 -13.60 0.04
C PHE A 108 8.78 -13.55 -1.09
N VAL A 109 8.27 -12.38 -1.45
CA VAL A 109 7.21 -12.26 -2.47
C VAL A 109 7.63 -12.81 -3.83
N PRO A 110 8.83 -12.54 -4.37
CA PRO A 110 9.21 -13.11 -5.66
C PRO A 110 9.24 -14.66 -5.59
N ILE A 111 9.77 -15.21 -4.51
CA ILE A 111 9.82 -16.66 -4.29
C ILE A 111 8.41 -17.23 -4.23
N MET A 112 7.52 -16.61 -3.47
CA MET A 112 6.12 -17.05 -3.33
C MET A 112 5.35 -16.97 -4.64
N LEU A 113 5.47 -15.88 -5.41
CA LEU A 113 4.83 -15.74 -6.71
C LEU A 113 5.30 -16.82 -7.71
N TYR A 114 6.59 -17.14 -7.71
CA TYR A 114 7.14 -18.24 -8.52
C TYR A 114 6.59 -19.60 -8.06
N LEU A 115 6.61 -19.88 -6.75
CA LEU A 115 6.19 -21.16 -6.18
C LEU A 115 4.69 -21.42 -6.34
N VAL A 116 3.84 -20.42 -6.14
CA VAL A 116 2.38 -20.53 -6.33
C VAL A 116 2.06 -20.88 -7.78
N GLN A 117 2.67 -20.17 -8.73
CA GLN A 117 2.52 -20.50 -10.15
C GLN A 117 3.06 -21.89 -10.48
N ALA A 118 4.22 -22.27 -9.95
CA ALA A 118 4.80 -23.58 -10.17
C ALA A 118 3.91 -24.70 -9.60
N TRP A 119 3.38 -24.52 -8.39
CA TRP A 119 2.49 -25.47 -7.74
C TRP A 119 1.20 -25.67 -8.53
N PHE A 120 0.57 -24.57 -8.96
CA PHE A 120 -0.69 -24.62 -9.68
C PHE A 120 -0.51 -25.18 -11.10
N TRP A 121 0.36 -24.56 -11.91
CA TRP A 121 0.43 -24.85 -13.35
C TRP A 121 1.17 -26.15 -13.68
N LYS A 122 2.12 -26.62 -12.85
CA LYS A 122 2.88 -27.85 -13.14
C LYS A 122 1.99 -29.08 -13.30
N LYS A 123 0.85 -29.12 -12.60
CA LYS A 123 -0.10 -30.25 -12.64
C LYS A 123 -1.14 -30.13 -13.77
N LYS A 124 -1.11 -29.07 -14.57
CA LYS A 124 -2.15 -28.70 -15.53
C LYS A 124 -1.68 -28.89 -16.96
N LYS A 125 -1.53 -30.15 -17.37
CA LYS A 125 -1.02 -30.54 -18.70
C LYS A 125 -1.86 -29.93 -19.84
N ASP A 126 -3.17 -29.78 -19.62
CA ASP A 126 -4.12 -29.26 -20.61
C ASP A 126 -4.15 -27.72 -20.70
N ALA A 127 -3.44 -27.01 -19.82
CA ALA A 127 -3.34 -25.55 -19.89
C ALA A 127 -2.58 -25.09 -21.15
N GLY A 128 -1.79 -25.98 -21.75
CA GLY A 128 -0.96 -25.72 -22.91
C GLY A 128 0.52 -25.61 -22.55
N ILE A 129 1.38 -25.98 -23.50
CA ILE A 129 2.83 -26.16 -23.29
C ILE A 129 3.50 -24.97 -22.64
N LEU A 130 3.03 -23.74 -22.86
CA LEU A 130 3.64 -22.53 -22.31
C LEU A 130 3.41 -22.36 -20.80
N PHE A 131 2.27 -22.78 -20.27
CA PHE A 131 1.91 -22.58 -18.85
C PHE A 131 2.69 -23.48 -17.91
N THR A 132 3.14 -24.63 -18.40
CA THR A 132 3.98 -25.57 -17.63
C THR A 132 5.46 -25.17 -17.64
N GLN A 133 5.82 -24.06 -18.28
CA GLN A 133 7.20 -23.63 -18.44
C GLN A 133 7.65 -22.78 -17.25
N LYS A 134 8.72 -23.25 -16.61
CA LYS A 134 9.40 -22.54 -15.53
C LYS A 134 9.84 -21.12 -15.94
N LEU A 135 10.12 -20.91 -17.23
CA LEU A 135 10.53 -19.61 -17.75
C LEU A 135 9.41 -18.56 -17.66
N LEU A 136 8.15 -18.96 -17.87
CA LEU A 136 7.03 -18.04 -17.74
C LEU A 136 6.89 -17.55 -16.30
N TRP A 137 6.90 -18.47 -15.34
CA TRP A 137 6.78 -18.14 -13.91
C TRP A 137 7.96 -17.28 -13.44
N PHE A 138 9.16 -17.62 -13.89
CA PHE A 138 10.38 -16.84 -13.66
C PHE A 138 10.25 -15.39 -14.17
N LEU A 139 9.92 -15.20 -15.45
CA LEU A 139 9.81 -13.87 -16.05
C LEU A 139 8.65 -13.08 -15.45
N SER A 140 7.50 -13.71 -15.21
CA SER A 140 6.35 -13.04 -14.59
C SER A 140 6.67 -12.49 -13.20
N THR A 141 7.57 -13.14 -12.47
CA THR A 141 7.99 -12.72 -11.15
C THR A 141 8.96 -11.55 -11.23
N LEU A 142 9.99 -11.66 -12.09
CA LEU A 142 11.08 -10.68 -12.14
C LEU A 142 10.69 -9.39 -12.84
N LEU A 143 9.85 -9.47 -13.88
CA LEU A 143 9.44 -8.27 -14.62
C LEU A 143 8.59 -7.31 -13.76
N LEU A 144 7.97 -7.77 -12.67
CA LEU A 144 7.29 -6.89 -11.72
C LEU A 144 8.22 -5.83 -11.15
N PHE A 145 9.45 -6.21 -10.80
CA PHE A 145 10.50 -5.31 -10.30
C PHE A 145 11.15 -4.44 -11.37
N VAL A 146 10.80 -4.65 -12.64
CA VAL A 146 11.23 -3.80 -13.75
C VAL A 146 10.17 -2.74 -14.05
N VAL A 147 8.89 -3.10 -13.95
CA VAL A 147 7.79 -2.20 -14.33
C VAL A 147 7.22 -1.36 -13.18
N ILE A 148 7.34 -1.85 -11.95
CA ILE A 148 6.89 -1.15 -10.75
C ILE A 148 8.09 -0.46 -10.14
N GLU A 149 7.94 0.82 -9.83
CA GLU A 149 9.02 1.63 -9.27
C GLU A 149 9.36 1.19 -7.84
N TRP A 150 10.65 1.29 -7.49
CA TRP A 150 11.16 0.77 -6.22
C TRP A 150 10.68 1.58 -5.02
N ASP A 151 10.48 2.88 -5.17
CA ASP A 151 9.84 3.75 -4.18
C ASP A 151 8.45 3.20 -3.81
N ALA A 152 7.64 2.85 -4.81
CA ALA A 152 6.30 2.32 -4.61
C ALA A 152 6.32 0.98 -3.90
N ILE A 153 7.25 0.08 -4.26
CA ILE A 153 7.44 -1.23 -3.61
C ILE A 153 7.86 -1.04 -2.15
N ILE A 154 8.73 -0.08 -1.86
CA ILE A 154 9.24 0.20 -0.52
C ILE A 154 8.15 0.82 0.35
N THR A 155 7.42 1.80 -0.16
CA THR A 155 6.40 2.53 0.62
C THR A 155 5.11 1.72 0.76
N LYS A 156 4.64 1.04 -0.30
CA LYS A 156 3.32 0.39 -0.32
C LYS A 156 3.41 -1.11 -0.66
N PRO A 157 4.22 -1.90 0.07
CA PRO A 157 4.43 -3.31 -0.24
C PRO A 157 3.13 -4.14 -0.18
N TYR A 158 2.20 -3.80 0.71
CA TYR A 158 0.90 -4.47 0.81
C TYR A 158 0.03 -4.30 -0.44
N GLN A 159 0.07 -3.13 -1.09
CA GLN A 159 -0.64 -2.87 -2.34
C GLN A 159 0.00 -3.64 -3.51
N PHE A 160 1.32 -3.71 -3.55
CA PHE A 160 2.06 -4.51 -4.53
C PHE A 160 1.72 -6.01 -4.44
N VAL A 161 1.84 -6.58 -3.25
CA VAL A 161 1.59 -8.01 -3.01
C VAL A 161 0.17 -8.41 -3.39
N SER A 162 -0.81 -7.63 -2.94
CA SER A 162 -2.22 -7.87 -3.23
C SER A 162 -2.54 -7.72 -4.73
N ALA A 163 -2.00 -6.72 -5.43
CA ALA A 163 -2.23 -6.52 -6.86
C ALA A 163 -1.74 -7.74 -7.69
N ALA A 164 -0.47 -8.12 -7.50
CA ALA A 164 0.12 -9.27 -8.19
C ALA A 164 -0.62 -10.57 -7.82
N GLY A 165 -0.92 -10.75 -6.53
CA GLY A 165 -1.66 -11.90 -6.00
C GLY A 165 -3.05 -12.04 -6.61
N ILE A 166 -3.83 -10.96 -6.69
CA ILE A 166 -5.20 -10.97 -7.22
C ILE A 166 -5.22 -11.25 -8.72
N ILE A 167 -4.26 -10.74 -9.50
CA ILE A 167 -4.19 -11.04 -10.94
C ILE A 167 -3.89 -12.53 -11.17
N ILE A 168 -2.93 -13.10 -10.40
CA ILE A 168 -2.63 -14.53 -10.45
C ILE A 168 -3.83 -15.36 -10.00
N TRP A 169 -4.42 -15.01 -8.86
CA TRP A 169 -5.60 -15.65 -8.28
C TRP A 169 -6.78 -15.65 -9.26
N THR A 170 -7.09 -14.52 -9.89
CA THR A 170 -8.16 -14.38 -10.88
C THR A 170 -7.91 -15.25 -12.10
N THR A 171 -6.66 -15.28 -12.59
CA THR A 171 -6.29 -16.12 -13.73
C THR A 171 -6.45 -17.62 -13.42
N MET A 172 -6.05 -18.05 -12.23
CA MET A 172 -6.20 -19.42 -11.76
C MET A 172 -7.67 -19.80 -11.53
N LEU A 173 -8.47 -18.90 -10.94
CA LEU A 173 -9.89 -19.08 -10.69
C LEU A 173 -10.66 -19.26 -12.01
N LEU A 174 -10.45 -18.35 -12.97
CA LEU A 174 -11.09 -18.44 -14.29
C LEU A 174 -10.64 -19.69 -15.05
N TYR A 175 -9.40 -20.15 -14.86
CA TYR A 175 -8.95 -21.40 -15.45
C TYR A 175 -9.78 -22.59 -14.94
N TRP A 176 -9.99 -22.69 -13.62
CA TRP A 176 -10.84 -23.75 -13.05
C TRP A 176 -12.30 -23.67 -13.47
N VAL A 177 -12.86 -22.46 -13.53
CA VAL A 177 -14.23 -22.27 -14.00
C VAL A 177 -14.40 -22.76 -15.44
N HIS A 178 -13.45 -22.47 -16.33
CA HIS A 178 -13.61 -22.72 -17.77
C HIS A 178 -12.95 -24.00 -18.31
N LYS A 179 -11.98 -24.58 -17.59
CA LYS A 179 -11.18 -25.72 -18.08
C LYS A 179 -11.29 -26.99 -17.25
N GLU A 180 -11.56 -26.92 -15.95
CA GLU A 180 -11.51 -28.11 -15.07
C GLU A 180 -12.74 -28.32 -14.18
N ARG A 181 -13.74 -27.43 -14.26
CA ARG A 181 -14.90 -27.34 -13.36
C ARG A 181 -14.50 -27.03 -11.91
N LEU A 182 -15.05 -25.95 -11.37
CA LEU A 182 -14.81 -25.56 -9.97
C LEU A 182 -15.51 -26.55 -9.02
N ARG A 183 -14.73 -27.30 -8.24
CA ARG A 183 -15.23 -28.19 -7.17
C ARG A 183 -15.51 -27.39 -5.88
N LEU A 184 -16.20 -27.97 -4.91
CA LEU A 184 -16.50 -27.29 -3.63
C LEU A 184 -15.23 -26.92 -2.85
N LEU A 185 -14.37 -27.89 -2.55
CA LEU A 185 -13.10 -27.65 -1.82
C LEU A 185 -12.24 -26.60 -2.54
N SER A 186 -12.18 -26.75 -3.85
CA SER A 186 -11.55 -25.81 -4.77
C SER A 186 -12.09 -24.38 -4.62
N GLY A 187 -13.41 -24.21 -4.62
CA GLY A 187 -14.07 -22.93 -4.38
C GLY A 187 -13.80 -22.38 -2.98
N ILE A 188 -13.78 -23.24 -1.95
CA ILE A 188 -13.44 -22.84 -0.58
C ILE A 188 -12.02 -22.26 -0.50
N VAL A 189 -11.04 -22.96 -1.09
CA VAL A 189 -9.65 -22.48 -1.13
C VAL A 189 -9.56 -21.13 -1.86
N PHE A 190 -10.22 -20.98 -3.01
CA PHE A 190 -10.24 -19.70 -3.73
C PHE A 190 -10.90 -18.59 -2.91
N GLY A 191 -12.01 -18.88 -2.21
CA GLY A 191 -12.70 -17.92 -1.37
C GLY A 191 -11.86 -17.46 -0.16
N ILE A 192 -11.18 -18.40 0.53
CA ILE A 192 -10.28 -18.10 1.64
C ILE A 192 -9.08 -17.27 1.17
N VAL A 193 -8.38 -17.71 0.12
CA VAL A 193 -7.24 -16.95 -0.43
C VAL A 193 -7.69 -15.57 -0.92
N GLY A 194 -8.88 -15.48 -1.54
CA GLY A 194 -9.48 -14.21 -1.92
C GLY A 194 -9.73 -13.31 -0.70
N GLY A 195 -10.28 -13.86 0.39
CA GLY A 195 -10.49 -13.13 1.64
C GLY A 195 -9.20 -12.61 2.28
N LEU A 196 -8.13 -13.40 2.29
CA LEU A 196 -6.83 -12.97 2.77
C LEU A 196 -6.23 -11.85 1.89
N LEU A 197 -6.37 -11.95 0.57
CA LEU A 197 -5.97 -10.88 -0.34
C LEU A 197 -6.83 -9.61 -0.14
N PHE A 198 -8.12 -9.77 0.13
CA PHE A 198 -9.04 -8.67 0.43
C PHE A 198 -8.64 -7.94 1.71
N LEU A 199 -8.30 -8.68 2.76
CA LEU A 199 -7.78 -8.11 4.02
C LEU A 199 -6.37 -7.50 3.87
N THR A 200 -5.63 -7.85 2.83
CA THR A 200 -4.33 -7.23 2.52
C THR A 200 -4.53 -5.89 1.82
N TYR A 201 -5.41 -5.83 0.80
CA TYR A 201 -5.86 -4.60 0.16
C TYR A 201 -7.07 -4.86 -0.75
N TYR A 202 -8.26 -4.34 -0.38
CA TYR A 202 -9.51 -4.71 -1.08
C TYR A 202 -9.68 -4.06 -2.46
N PHE A 203 -9.10 -2.89 -2.71
CA PHE A 203 -9.44 -2.06 -3.88
C PHE A 203 -9.28 -2.81 -5.22
N TRP A 204 -8.26 -3.66 -5.34
CA TRP A 204 -8.01 -4.46 -6.54
C TRP A 204 -9.13 -5.45 -6.88
N PHE A 205 -9.99 -5.82 -5.92
CA PHE A 205 -11.15 -6.67 -6.19
C PHE A 205 -12.22 -5.96 -7.04
N PHE A 206 -12.35 -4.63 -6.97
CA PHE A 206 -13.25 -3.90 -7.86
C PHE A 206 -12.79 -4.04 -9.32
N LEU A 207 -11.48 -3.85 -9.57
CA LEU A 207 -10.89 -4.05 -10.90
C LEU A 207 -10.98 -5.50 -11.36
N ALA A 208 -10.76 -6.46 -10.46
CA ALA A 208 -10.90 -7.87 -10.77
C ALA A 208 -12.34 -8.23 -11.14
N ALA A 209 -13.35 -7.71 -10.43
CA ALA A 209 -14.76 -7.93 -10.71
C ALA A 209 -15.17 -7.36 -12.08
N ILE A 210 -14.74 -6.13 -12.40
CA ILE A 210 -14.92 -5.53 -13.72
C ILE A 210 -14.23 -6.42 -14.78
N GLY A 211 -12.97 -6.79 -14.57
CA GLY A 211 -12.21 -7.60 -15.52
C GLY A 211 -12.80 -9.00 -15.76
N ILE A 212 -13.32 -9.66 -14.72
CA ILE A 212 -14.06 -10.93 -14.84
C ILE A 212 -15.33 -10.74 -15.67
N THR A 213 -16.05 -9.63 -15.46
CA THR A 213 -17.25 -9.28 -16.24
C THR A 213 -16.90 -9.10 -17.71
N PHE A 214 -15.88 -8.31 -18.04
CA PHE A 214 -15.38 -8.12 -19.42
C PHE A 214 -14.93 -9.43 -20.06
N PHE A 215 -14.26 -10.29 -19.29
CA PHE A 215 -13.85 -11.61 -19.77
C PHE A 215 -15.07 -12.44 -20.21
N HIS A 216 -16.13 -12.48 -19.41
CA HIS A 216 -17.33 -13.25 -19.72
C HIS A 216 -18.22 -12.62 -20.81
N LEU A 217 -18.23 -11.28 -20.92
CA LEU A 217 -18.93 -10.57 -21.99
C LEU A 217 -18.31 -10.86 -23.36
N PHE A 218 -16.98 -10.83 -23.47
CA PHE A 218 -16.32 -10.83 -24.77
C PHE A 218 -15.52 -12.09 -25.12
N TYR A 219 -15.37 -13.07 -24.22
CA TYR A 219 -14.65 -14.32 -24.53
C TYR A 219 -15.56 -15.54 -24.52
N LYS A 220 -16.09 -15.90 -23.35
CA LYS A 220 -16.92 -17.09 -23.20
C LYS A 220 -17.94 -16.86 -22.11
N ARG A 221 -19.22 -16.92 -22.48
CA ARG A 221 -20.32 -16.89 -21.51
C ARG A 221 -20.19 -18.06 -20.54
N VAL A 222 -20.52 -17.79 -19.29
CA VAL A 222 -20.48 -18.77 -18.20
C VAL A 222 -21.85 -19.41 -18.07
N SER A 223 -21.89 -20.69 -17.76
CA SER A 223 -23.16 -21.33 -17.39
C SER A 223 -23.65 -20.79 -16.04
N PHE A 224 -24.96 -20.77 -15.82
CA PHE A 224 -25.55 -20.30 -14.56
C PHE A 224 -24.92 -20.97 -13.32
N ARG A 225 -24.64 -22.29 -13.37
CA ARG A 225 -23.97 -23.02 -12.29
C ARG A 225 -22.56 -22.49 -11.98
N ALA A 226 -21.80 -22.14 -13.01
CA ALA A 226 -20.46 -21.59 -12.81
C ALA A 226 -20.52 -20.13 -12.33
N TYR A 227 -21.56 -19.37 -12.69
CA TYR A 227 -21.84 -18.07 -12.09
C TYR A 227 -22.17 -18.18 -10.59
N LEU A 228 -23.02 -19.13 -10.21
CA LEU A 228 -23.31 -19.42 -8.80
C LEU A 228 -22.06 -19.85 -8.03
N SER A 229 -21.15 -20.59 -8.67
CA SER A 229 -19.88 -20.99 -8.06
C SER A 229 -18.95 -19.78 -7.85
N LEU A 230 -18.88 -18.85 -8.81
CA LEU A 230 -18.15 -17.59 -8.68
C LEU A 230 -18.74 -16.70 -7.58
N PHE A 231 -20.07 -16.62 -7.52
CA PHE A 231 -20.78 -15.94 -6.44
C PHE A 231 -20.44 -16.55 -5.07
N GLY A 232 -20.44 -17.88 -4.94
CA GLY A 232 -20.05 -18.57 -3.71
C GLY A 232 -18.60 -18.28 -3.30
N VAL A 233 -17.67 -18.23 -4.26
CA VAL A 233 -16.27 -17.79 -3.99
C VAL A 233 -16.25 -16.34 -3.48
N GLY A 234 -16.97 -15.43 -4.14
CA GLY A 234 -17.06 -14.03 -3.74
C GLY A 234 -17.68 -13.84 -2.34
N ALA A 235 -18.76 -14.55 -2.04
CA ALA A 235 -19.42 -14.54 -0.73
C ALA A 235 -18.47 -15.05 0.37
N LEU A 236 -17.72 -16.12 0.11
CA LEU A 236 -16.72 -16.62 1.06
C LEU A 236 -15.54 -15.65 1.22
N THR A 237 -15.10 -14.98 0.15
CA THR A 237 -14.10 -13.90 0.22
C THR A 237 -14.57 -12.76 1.12
N LEU A 238 -15.82 -12.31 0.98
CA LEU A 238 -16.41 -11.30 1.87
C LEU A 238 -16.56 -11.81 3.30
N LEU A 239 -16.96 -13.06 3.49
CA LEU A 239 -17.07 -13.67 4.83
C LEU A 239 -15.70 -13.70 5.53
N VAL A 240 -14.65 -14.16 4.86
CA VAL A 240 -13.29 -14.17 5.43
C VAL A 240 -12.76 -12.75 5.63
N GLY A 241 -13.17 -11.80 4.79
CA GLY A 241 -12.87 -10.37 4.94
C GLY A 241 -13.69 -9.64 6.01
N SER A 242 -14.68 -10.28 6.64
CA SER A 242 -15.59 -9.64 7.60
C SER A 242 -14.93 -9.07 8.86
N PRO A 243 -13.81 -9.60 9.37
CA PRO A 243 -13.12 -8.98 10.51
C PRO A 243 -12.72 -7.52 10.24
N PHE A 244 -12.61 -7.10 8.98
CA PHE A 244 -12.35 -5.72 8.58
C PHE A 244 -13.63 -4.95 8.22
N TRP A 245 -14.39 -5.40 7.22
CA TRP A 245 -15.45 -4.55 6.65
C TRP A 245 -16.69 -4.47 7.56
N TRP A 246 -16.96 -5.49 8.39
CA TRP A 246 -18.16 -5.49 9.23
C TRP A 246 -18.07 -4.47 10.38
N PRO A 247 -16.99 -4.42 11.18
CA PRO A 247 -16.80 -3.35 12.16
C PRO A 247 -16.85 -1.95 11.52
N LEU A 248 -16.24 -1.78 10.36
CA LEU A 248 -16.22 -0.50 9.64
C LEU A 248 -17.62 -0.07 9.18
N ALA A 249 -18.43 -1.00 8.65
CA ALA A 249 -19.82 -0.71 8.30
C ALA A 249 -20.66 -0.35 9.54
N ARG A 250 -20.39 -0.99 10.68
CA ARG A 250 -21.07 -0.68 11.95
C ARG A 250 -20.68 0.72 12.46
N SER A 251 -19.41 1.12 12.35
CA SER A 251 -18.99 2.47 12.77
C SER A 251 -19.61 3.54 11.89
N TYR A 252 -19.68 3.36 10.58
CA TYR A 252 -20.38 4.31 9.68
C TYR A 252 -21.85 4.47 10.00
N ARG A 253 -22.54 3.38 10.39
CA ARG A 253 -23.94 3.45 10.80
C ARG A 253 -24.11 4.16 12.15
N ALA A 254 -23.17 3.97 13.08
CA ALA A 254 -23.27 4.50 14.44
C ALA A 254 -22.90 5.99 14.50
N PHE A 255 -21.86 6.40 13.78
CA PHE A 255 -21.26 7.74 13.89
C PHE A 255 -21.45 8.59 12.63
N GLY A 256 -21.97 8.04 11.53
CA GLY A 256 -21.96 8.71 10.23
C GLY A 256 -20.63 8.49 9.50
N THR A 257 -20.48 9.16 8.35
CA THR A 257 -19.30 8.98 7.50
C THR A 257 -18.97 10.24 6.72
N GLU A 258 -17.68 10.58 6.70
CA GLU A 258 -17.12 11.70 5.98
C GLU A 258 -15.83 11.24 5.27
N ASN A 259 -15.95 10.80 4.02
CA ASN A 259 -14.84 10.16 3.31
C ASN A 259 -14.02 11.15 2.46
N TRP A 260 -13.01 11.75 3.08
CA TRP A 260 -12.05 12.64 2.41
C TRP A 260 -10.98 11.94 1.57
N GLN A 261 -10.83 10.62 1.70
CA GLN A 261 -9.85 9.87 0.90
C GLN A 261 -10.16 9.91 -0.61
N PHE A 262 -11.43 10.13 -0.95
CA PHE A 262 -11.88 10.36 -2.32
C PHE A 262 -11.72 11.81 -2.78
N GLY A 263 -11.65 12.78 -1.86
CA GLY A 263 -11.39 14.19 -2.20
C GLY A 263 -9.98 14.43 -2.75
N TYR A 264 -9.00 13.64 -2.30
CA TYR A 264 -7.61 13.76 -2.73
C TYR A 264 -7.47 13.48 -4.23
N LEU A 265 -7.38 14.56 -5.00
CA LEU A 265 -7.16 14.57 -6.44
C LEU A 265 -5.97 15.45 -6.76
N LEU A 266 -5.13 15.00 -7.68
CA LEU A 266 -4.15 15.84 -8.37
C LEU A 266 -4.62 16.03 -9.81
N VAL A 267 -4.48 17.24 -10.36
CA VAL A 267 -4.90 17.55 -11.74
C VAL A 267 -4.26 16.60 -12.75
N GLU A 268 -3.01 16.16 -12.53
CA GLU A 268 -2.35 15.21 -13.44
C GLU A 268 -3.08 13.85 -13.51
N TRP A 269 -3.86 13.49 -12.49
CA TRP A 269 -4.58 12.22 -12.45
C TRP A 269 -5.78 12.18 -13.39
N LEU A 270 -6.28 13.35 -13.82
CA LEU A 270 -7.32 13.48 -14.84
C LEU A 270 -6.80 13.12 -16.24
N SER A 271 -5.48 13.11 -16.45
CA SER A 271 -4.89 12.73 -17.72
C SER A 271 -5.14 11.26 -18.05
N THR A 272 -5.25 10.93 -19.34
CA THR A 272 -5.37 9.51 -19.75
C THR A 272 -4.08 8.79 -19.37
N HIS A 273 -4.17 7.83 -18.45
CA HIS A 273 -3.00 7.11 -17.98
C HIS A 273 -2.59 6.10 -19.04
N VAL A 274 -1.47 6.36 -19.69
CA VAL A 274 -0.83 5.41 -20.58
C VAL A 274 0.54 5.09 -20.01
N SER A 275 0.60 4.01 -19.25
CA SER A 275 1.77 3.63 -18.46
C SER A 275 3.04 3.41 -19.28
N PHE A 276 2.97 3.39 -20.61
CA PHE A 276 4.09 3.07 -21.50
C PHE A 276 4.46 4.16 -22.53
N PHE A 277 4.00 5.41 -22.37
CA PHE A 277 4.37 6.52 -23.28
C PHE A 277 5.61 7.32 -22.87
N THR A 278 6.19 7.09 -21.69
CA THR A 278 7.48 7.67 -21.31
C THR A 278 8.63 6.86 -21.92
N PHE A 279 9.71 7.51 -22.37
CA PHE A 279 10.87 6.78 -22.89
C PHE A 279 11.69 6.18 -21.75
N SER A 280 11.34 4.95 -21.36
CA SER A 280 12.03 4.18 -20.34
C SER A 280 12.04 2.69 -20.66
N ILE A 281 12.96 1.95 -20.03
CA ILE A 281 13.00 0.48 -20.12
C ILE A 281 11.69 -0.15 -19.62
N SER A 282 11.18 0.35 -18.49
CA SER A 282 9.89 -0.06 -17.92
C SER A 282 8.76 0.08 -18.94
N SER A 283 8.71 1.23 -19.62
CA SER A 283 7.72 1.53 -20.67
C SER A 283 7.85 0.61 -21.88
N LEU A 284 9.08 0.29 -22.33
CA LEU A 284 9.28 -0.66 -23.43
C LEU A 284 8.79 -2.07 -23.08
N VAL A 285 9.04 -2.53 -21.84
CA VAL A 285 8.54 -3.82 -21.36
C VAL A 285 7.01 -3.81 -21.30
N MET A 286 6.41 -2.73 -20.79
CA MET A 286 4.96 -2.57 -20.72
C MET A 286 4.31 -2.49 -22.10
N LEU A 287 4.89 -1.75 -23.04
CA LEU A 287 4.43 -1.65 -24.43
C LEU A 287 4.49 -3.01 -25.13
N PHE A 288 5.61 -3.74 -24.96
CA PHE A 288 5.73 -5.10 -25.47
C PHE A 288 4.67 -6.01 -24.85
N GLY A 289 4.45 -5.92 -23.54
CA GLY A 289 3.40 -6.63 -22.83
C GLY A 289 2.01 -6.35 -23.41
N PHE A 290 1.67 -5.08 -23.62
CA PHE A 290 0.41 -4.66 -24.23
C PHE A 290 0.25 -5.24 -25.64
N GLY A 291 1.27 -5.09 -26.50
CA GLY A 291 1.28 -5.65 -27.85
C GLY A 291 1.06 -7.16 -27.86
N VAL A 292 1.68 -7.89 -26.91
CA VAL A 292 1.47 -9.33 -26.72
C VAL A 292 0.04 -9.65 -26.31
N LEU A 293 -0.55 -8.90 -25.37
CA LEU A 293 -1.94 -9.11 -24.94
C LEU A 293 -2.91 -8.93 -26.11
N VAL A 294 -2.70 -7.91 -26.95
CA VAL A 294 -3.52 -7.64 -28.14
C VAL A 294 -3.31 -8.72 -29.21
N TRP A 295 -2.06 -9.05 -29.54
CA TRP A 295 -1.73 -10.04 -30.58
C TRP A 295 -2.25 -11.43 -30.22
N TYR A 296 -2.06 -11.85 -28.98
CA TYR A 296 -2.50 -13.16 -28.48
C TYR A 296 -3.87 -13.11 -27.79
N ARG A 297 -4.71 -12.11 -28.05
CA ARG A 297 -6.02 -11.91 -27.39
C ARG A 297 -6.98 -13.10 -27.44
N LYS A 298 -6.80 -14.02 -28.40
CA LYS A 298 -7.60 -15.26 -28.49
C LYS A 298 -7.13 -16.36 -27.53
N ARG A 299 -5.94 -16.23 -26.93
CA ARG A 299 -5.39 -17.18 -25.96
C ARG A 299 -5.96 -16.87 -24.58
N PHE A 300 -6.40 -17.90 -23.86
CA PHE A 300 -7.05 -17.78 -22.55
C PHE A 300 -6.31 -16.83 -21.60
N TYR A 301 -5.01 -17.01 -21.37
CA TYR A 301 -4.21 -16.16 -20.48
C TYR A 301 -4.23 -14.70 -20.87
N CYS A 302 -3.82 -14.40 -22.10
CA CYS A 302 -3.79 -13.04 -22.62
C CYS A 302 -5.17 -12.42 -22.64
N ARG A 303 -6.24 -13.20 -22.80
CA ARG A 303 -7.61 -12.71 -22.74
C ARG A 303 -8.02 -12.31 -21.33
N VAL A 304 -7.70 -13.13 -20.32
CA VAL A 304 -7.93 -12.79 -18.92
C VAL A 304 -7.17 -11.50 -18.57
N LEU A 305 -5.87 -11.49 -18.84
CA LEU A 305 -5.02 -10.32 -18.57
C LEU A 305 -5.51 -9.07 -19.32
N LEU A 306 -5.86 -9.17 -20.61
CA LEU A 306 -6.39 -8.04 -21.37
C LEU A 306 -7.71 -7.52 -20.77
N SER A 307 -8.56 -8.41 -20.24
CA SER A 307 -9.81 -7.99 -19.58
C SER A 307 -9.55 -7.27 -18.26
N LEU A 308 -8.56 -7.73 -17.48
CA LEU A 308 -8.10 -7.04 -16.27
C LEU A 308 -7.43 -5.71 -16.58
N PHE A 309 -6.67 -5.61 -17.68
CA PHE A 309 -6.08 -4.34 -18.13
C PHE A 309 -7.15 -3.31 -18.50
N ILE A 310 -8.17 -3.74 -19.27
CA ILE A 310 -9.30 -2.89 -19.65
C ILE A 310 -10.07 -2.40 -18.41
N ALA A 311 -10.17 -3.21 -17.35
CA ALA A 311 -10.86 -2.83 -16.12
C ALA A 311 -10.32 -1.54 -15.49
N SER A 312 -9.00 -1.29 -15.57
CA SER A 312 -8.41 -0.05 -15.07
C SER A 312 -8.87 1.19 -15.87
N TYR A 313 -9.01 1.07 -17.19
CA TYR A 313 -9.55 2.16 -18.01
C TYR A 313 -11.04 2.38 -17.78
N VAL A 314 -11.80 1.32 -17.56
CA VAL A 314 -13.21 1.42 -17.20
C VAL A 314 -13.35 2.14 -15.87
N TRP A 315 -12.53 1.78 -14.87
CA TRP A 315 -12.48 2.49 -13.59
C TRP A 315 -12.13 3.97 -13.76
N GLN A 316 -11.13 4.28 -14.60
CA GLN A 316 -10.77 5.66 -14.90
C GLN A 316 -11.94 6.44 -15.51
N ILE A 317 -12.61 5.87 -16.51
CA ILE A 317 -13.76 6.50 -17.17
C ILE A 317 -14.90 6.71 -16.18
N MET A 318 -15.16 5.73 -15.29
CA MET A 318 -16.14 5.87 -14.21
C MET A 318 -15.77 7.03 -13.28
N GLY A 319 -14.52 7.14 -12.84
CA GLY A 319 -14.07 8.23 -11.99
C GLY A 319 -14.14 9.60 -12.68
N LEU A 320 -13.77 9.69 -13.96
CA LEU A 320 -13.94 10.93 -14.74
C LEU A 320 -15.41 11.31 -14.88
N PHE A 321 -16.30 10.32 -15.06
CA PHE A 321 -17.74 10.54 -15.09
C PHE A 321 -18.26 11.06 -13.73
N THR A 322 -17.87 10.46 -12.61
CA THR A 322 -18.32 10.94 -11.29
C THR A 322 -17.74 12.30 -10.93
N ILE A 323 -16.54 12.65 -11.39
CA ILE A 323 -16.01 14.01 -11.24
C ILE A 323 -16.86 15.00 -12.05
N LEU A 324 -17.11 14.69 -13.33
CA LEU A 324 -17.82 15.60 -14.23
C LEU A 324 -19.27 15.84 -13.82
N PHE A 325 -19.98 14.79 -13.38
CA PHE A 325 -21.41 14.85 -13.13
C PHE A 325 -21.80 14.92 -11.65
N LEU A 326 -20.93 14.47 -10.74
CA LEU A 326 -21.22 14.37 -9.30
C LEU A 326 -20.22 15.13 -8.42
N ALA A 327 -19.20 15.79 -9.02
CA ALA A 327 -18.10 16.44 -8.29
C ALA A 327 -17.42 15.51 -7.26
N SER A 328 -17.41 14.21 -7.54
CA SER A 328 -16.91 13.18 -6.62
C SER A 328 -15.81 12.36 -7.29
N PRO A 329 -14.54 12.52 -6.89
CA PRO A 329 -13.47 11.69 -7.39
C PRO A 329 -13.57 10.26 -6.84
N MET A 330 -12.92 9.32 -7.53
CA MET A 330 -12.94 7.88 -7.17
C MET A 330 -11.54 7.27 -7.22
N GLN A 331 -10.49 8.10 -7.12
CA GLN A 331 -9.11 7.68 -7.34
C GLN A 331 -8.94 7.03 -8.73
N GLU A 332 -9.37 7.74 -9.77
CA GLU A 332 -9.37 7.33 -11.18
C GLU A 332 -8.00 6.83 -11.69
N ALA A 333 -6.90 7.38 -11.18
CA ALA A 333 -5.54 6.93 -11.51
C ALA A 333 -5.10 5.62 -10.82
N LYS A 334 -5.80 5.19 -9.76
CA LYS A 334 -5.32 4.15 -8.84
C LYS A 334 -5.03 2.81 -9.51
N GLY A 335 -5.83 2.44 -10.51
CA GLY A 335 -5.66 1.20 -11.26
C GLY A 335 -4.32 1.10 -12.02
N PHE A 336 -3.66 2.22 -12.30
CA PHE A 336 -2.42 2.26 -13.09
C PHE A 336 -1.14 2.20 -12.26
N TYR A 337 -1.24 2.29 -10.93
CA TYR A 337 -0.08 2.33 -10.06
C TYR A 337 0.57 0.93 -9.92
N PHE A 338 -0.18 -0.07 -9.46
CA PHE A 338 0.31 -1.47 -9.37
C PHE A 338 -0.41 -2.43 -10.32
N PHE A 339 -1.74 -2.32 -10.45
CA PHE A 339 -2.56 -3.35 -11.08
C PHE A 339 -2.31 -3.46 -12.59
N SER A 340 -2.49 -2.38 -13.36
CA SER A 340 -2.21 -2.37 -14.81
C SER A 340 -0.76 -2.74 -15.13
N ARG A 341 0.21 -2.19 -14.38
CA ARG A 341 1.64 -2.50 -14.58
C ARG A 341 1.92 -3.99 -14.39
N SER A 342 1.36 -4.61 -13.35
CA SER A 342 1.48 -6.05 -13.09
C SER A 342 0.86 -6.89 -14.21
N VAL A 343 -0.31 -6.49 -14.72
CA VAL A 343 -0.96 -7.15 -15.86
C VAL A 343 -0.07 -7.10 -17.11
N LEU A 344 0.52 -5.94 -17.42
CA LEU A 344 1.43 -5.76 -18.55
C LEU A 344 2.74 -6.55 -18.37
N ALA A 345 3.28 -6.61 -17.15
CA ALA A 345 4.46 -7.44 -16.83
C ALA A 345 4.21 -8.92 -17.12
N PHE A 346 3.04 -9.43 -16.72
CA PHE A 346 2.62 -10.80 -17.00
C PHE A 346 2.38 -11.05 -18.49
N GLY A 347 1.84 -10.06 -19.22
CA GLY A 347 1.75 -10.07 -20.67
C GLY A 347 3.14 -10.15 -21.33
N ALA A 348 4.08 -9.32 -20.88
CA ALA A 348 5.45 -9.30 -21.37
C ALA A 348 6.16 -10.63 -21.10
N ALA A 349 6.00 -11.21 -19.90
CA ALA A 349 6.53 -12.52 -19.56
C ALA A 349 6.04 -13.63 -20.51
N TYR A 350 4.75 -13.61 -20.86
CA TYR A 350 4.18 -14.53 -21.85
C TYR A 350 4.85 -14.37 -23.22
N GLY A 351 4.99 -13.13 -23.70
CA GLY A 351 5.60 -12.83 -24.99
C GLY A 351 7.08 -13.18 -25.05
N MET A 352 7.85 -12.80 -24.03
CA MET A 352 9.28 -13.09 -23.92
C MET A 352 9.54 -14.60 -23.85
N THR A 353 8.67 -15.37 -23.17
CA THR A 353 8.76 -16.84 -23.17
C THR A 353 8.56 -17.42 -24.58
N ARG A 354 7.63 -16.87 -25.36
CA ARG A 354 7.39 -17.27 -26.76
C ARG A 354 8.58 -16.93 -27.65
N VAL A 355 9.10 -15.70 -27.54
CA VAL A 355 10.29 -15.24 -28.27
C VAL A 355 11.49 -16.12 -27.94
N TRP A 356 11.70 -16.44 -26.66
CA TRP A 356 12.77 -17.34 -26.25
C TRP A 356 12.67 -18.73 -26.91
N PHE A 357 11.49 -19.32 -26.99
CA PHE A 357 11.32 -20.59 -27.69
C PHE A 357 11.56 -20.51 -29.19
N PHE A 358 11.16 -19.41 -29.82
CA PHE A 358 11.47 -19.17 -31.21
C PHE A 358 13.00 -19.09 -31.42
N ILE A 359 13.70 -18.28 -30.62
CA ILE A 359 15.16 -18.14 -30.68
C ILE A 359 15.85 -19.49 -30.43
N ARG A 360 15.44 -20.22 -29.38
CA ARG A 360 16.01 -21.54 -29.03
C ARG A 360 15.82 -22.56 -30.15
N ARG A 361 14.70 -22.51 -30.87
CA ARG A 361 14.44 -23.37 -32.03
C ARG A 361 15.28 -22.96 -33.23
N LYS A 362 15.37 -21.66 -33.53
CA LYS A 362 16.13 -21.11 -34.67
C LYS A 362 17.64 -21.36 -34.55
N TYR A 363 18.19 -21.18 -33.35
CA TYR A 363 19.63 -21.34 -33.06
C TYR A 363 19.92 -22.65 -32.31
N LYS A 364 19.14 -23.71 -32.59
CA LYS A 364 19.31 -25.02 -31.95
C LYS A 364 20.73 -25.55 -32.24
N GLY A 365 21.54 -25.73 -31.19
CA GLY A 365 22.93 -26.19 -31.29
C GLY A 365 23.99 -25.09 -31.12
N ASN A 366 23.65 -23.82 -31.36
CA ASN A 366 24.55 -22.70 -31.10
C ASN A 366 24.43 -22.22 -29.65
N ILE A 367 25.09 -22.94 -28.75
CA ILE A 367 25.07 -22.66 -27.30
C ILE A 367 25.64 -21.27 -26.99
N PHE A 368 26.60 -20.79 -27.78
CA PHE A 368 27.22 -19.48 -27.59
C PHE A 368 26.20 -18.34 -27.70
N ILE A 369 25.46 -18.25 -28.81
CA ILE A 369 24.44 -17.22 -29.02
C ILE A 369 23.39 -17.24 -27.89
N LEU A 370 22.90 -18.43 -27.52
CA LEU A 370 21.89 -18.57 -26.47
C LEU A 370 22.40 -18.09 -25.11
N ARG A 371 23.66 -18.36 -24.78
CA ARG A 371 24.30 -17.86 -23.54
C ARG A 371 24.51 -16.36 -23.58
N THR A 372 24.95 -15.81 -24.71
CA THR A 372 25.14 -14.37 -24.88
C THR A 372 23.83 -13.61 -24.64
N ILE A 373 22.72 -14.07 -25.24
CA ILE A 373 21.40 -13.47 -25.01
C ILE A 373 21.00 -13.54 -23.53
N GLN A 374 21.24 -14.68 -22.86
CA GLN A 374 20.94 -14.82 -21.43
C GLN A 374 21.79 -13.88 -20.56
N ILE A 375 23.08 -13.73 -20.87
CA ILE A 375 23.98 -12.83 -20.13
C ILE A 375 23.53 -11.38 -20.32
N ILE A 376 23.25 -10.95 -21.56
CA ILE A 376 22.73 -9.60 -21.83
C ILE A 376 21.43 -9.36 -21.04
N ALA A 377 20.51 -10.32 -21.05
CA ALA A 377 19.26 -10.22 -20.29
C ALA A 377 19.48 -10.12 -18.77
N ILE A 378 20.46 -10.84 -18.21
CA ILE A 378 20.82 -10.72 -16.78
C ILE A 378 21.46 -9.38 -16.48
N CYS A 379 22.39 -8.90 -17.31
CA CYS A 379 23.01 -7.60 -17.13
C CYS A 379 21.95 -6.51 -17.16
N PHE A 380 21.03 -6.59 -18.12
CA PHE A 380 19.89 -5.69 -18.21
C PHE A 380 18.98 -5.75 -16.98
N LEU A 381 18.60 -6.94 -16.53
CA LEU A 381 17.80 -7.08 -15.32
C LEU A 381 18.51 -6.49 -14.10
N ALA A 382 19.82 -6.71 -13.99
CA ALA A 382 20.63 -6.21 -12.87
C ALA A 382 20.62 -4.68 -12.76
N THR A 383 20.53 -3.94 -13.88
CA THR A 383 20.44 -2.47 -13.83
C THR A 383 19.07 -1.96 -13.36
N GLN A 384 18.03 -2.80 -13.41
CA GLN A 384 16.66 -2.46 -12.98
C GLN A 384 16.34 -2.88 -11.54
N LEU A 385 17.22 -3.69 -10.92
CA LEU A 385 17.10 -4.10 -9.52
C LEU A 385 17.51 -2.94 -8.58
N PRO A 386 17.28 -3.01 -7.26
CA PRO A 386 17.37 -1.82 -6.40
C PRO A 386 18.82 -1.34 -6.20
N PHE A 387 19.81 -2.14 -6.60
CA PHE A 387 21.24 -1.81 -6.61
C PHE A 387 21.75 -1.34 -7.98
N GLY A 388 20.86 -1.20 -8.97
CA GLY A 388 21.15 -0.61 -10.27
C GLY A 388 20.85 0.89 -10.25
N PHE A 389 20.12 1.38 -11.26
CA PHE A 389 19.88 2.82 -11.40
C PHE A 389 19.15 3.48 -10.22
N PHE A 390 18.36 2.72 -9.46
CA PHE A 390 17.59 3.24 -8.33
C PHE A 390 18.48 3.84 -7.23
N ILE A 391 19.56 3.17 -6.83
CA ILE A 391 20.42 3.68 -5.75
C ILE A 391 21.27 4.88 -6.18
N ASP A 392 21.48 5.04 -7.48
CA ASP A 392 22.28 6.10 -8.08
C ASP A 392 21.47 7.39 -8.33
N GLU A 393 20.15 7.36 -8.10
CA GLU A 393 19.29 8.51 -8.31
C GLU A 393 19.53 9.58 -7.23
N PRO A 394 19.81 10.87 -7.59
CA PRO A 394 20.14 11.91 -6.62
C PRO A 394 19.08 12.12 -5.54
N LEU A 395 17.80 11.97 -5.90
CA LEU A 395 16.68 12.05 -4.96
C LEU A 395 16.80 10.99 -3.86
N ILE A 396 17.18 9.76 -4.21
CA ILE A 396 17.36 8.66 -3.27
C ILE A 396 18.54 8.96 -2.33
N TYR A 397 19.62 9.56 -2.83
CA TYR A 397 20.74 9.98 -1.99
C TYR A 397 20.32 11.03 -0.94
N ASN A 398 19.62 12.09 -1.37
CA ASN A 398 19.16 13.16 -0.48
C ASN A 398 18.21 12.61 0.60
N THR A 399 17.27 11.77 0.18
CA THR A 399 16.30 11.14 1.08
C THR A 399 16.99 10.31 2.16
N ARG A 400 18.05 9.56 1.80
CA ARG A 400 18.83 8.81 2.79
C ARG A 400 19.40 9.71 3.86
N VAL A 401 19.90 10.90 3.51
CA VAL A 401 20.43 11.86 4.47
C VAL A 401 19.33 12.35 5.42
N SER A 402 18.18 12.77 4.88
CA SER A 402 17.05 13.24 5.68
C SER A 402 16.48 12.17 6.61
N ALA A 403 16.49 10.90 6.21
CA ALA A 403 16.02 9.78 7.03
C ALA A 403 16.99 9.36 8.15
N ARG A 404 18.16 10.00 8.28
CA ARG A 404 19.22 9.55 9.20
C ARG A 404 18.81 9.64 10.67
N ALA A 405 18.23 10.75 11.07
CA ALA A 405 17.90 11.04 12.47
C ALA A 405 16.54 11.72 12.57
N LEU A 406 15.82 11.42 13.64
CA LEU A 406 14.64 12.17 14.04
C LEU A 406 15.07 13.55 14.57
N ASN A 407 14.17 14.54 14.52
CA ASN A 407 14.36 15.80 15.21
C ASN A 407 14.61 15.51 16.72
N PRO A 408 15.69 16.03 17.33
CA PRO A 408 16.03 15.76 18.73
C PRO A 408 14.91 16.07 19.71
N GLU A 409 14.15 17.16 19.51
CA GLU A 409 13.05 17.50 20.41
C GLU A 409 11.85 16.57 20.27
N VAL A 410 11.57 16.12 19.05
CA VAL A 410 10.53 15.09 18.84
C VAL A 410 10.94 13.79 19.50
N ARG A 411 12.24 13.45 19.51
CA ARG A 411 12.75 12.31 20.28
C ARG A 411 12.52 12.50 21.79
N LEU A 412 12.84 13.68 22.34
CA LEU A 412 12.60 13.97 23.75
C LEU A 412 11.11 13.82 24.12
N LEU A 413 10.20 14.28 23.26
CA LEU A 413 8.75 14.06 23.44
C LEU A 413 8.39 12.58 23.45
N ILE A 414 8.95 11.79 22.52
CA ILE A 414 8.69 10.34 22.44
C ILE A 414 9.20 9.64 23.69
N ASP A 415 10.43 9.91 24.09
CA ASP A 415 11.07 9.29 25.26
C ASP A 415 10.29 9.61 26.55
N TYR A 416 9.73 10.81 26.67
CA TYR A 416 8.87 11.18 27.79
C TYR A 416 7.52 10.45 27.81
N LEU A 417 6.97 10.17 26.62
CA LEU A 417 5.61 9.62 26.46
C LEU A 417 5.56 8.09 26.36
N ASP A 418 6.67 7.40 26.09
CA ASP A 418 6.68 5.96 25.73
C ASP A 418 6.05 5.06 26.79
N ASP A 419 6.14 5.44 28.07
CA ASP A 419 5.63 4.67 29.22
C ASP A 419 4.31 5.20 29.80
N LYS A 420 3.65 6.18 29.14
CA LYS A 420 2.51 6.93 29.70
C LYS A 420 1.12 6.50 29.20
N HIS A 421 0.98 5.30 28.62
CA HIS A 421 -0.29 4.79 28.07
C HIS A 421 -1.03 5.85 27.25
N VAL A 422 -0.33 6.42 26.27
CA VAL A 422 -0.82 7.57 25.51
C VAL A 422 -2.09 7.31 24.70
N GLU A 423 -2.41 6.04 24.46
CA GLU A 423 -3.63 5.55 23.82
C GLU A 423 -4.91 5.80 24.64
N ASP A 424 -4.79 5.97 25.96
CA ASP A 424 -5.93 6.13 26.87
C ASP A 424 -6.47 7.57 26.91
N SER A 425 -5.66 8.56 26.50
CA SER A 425 -6.01 9.97 26.56
C SER A 425 -6.07 10.59 25.16
N VAL A 426 -7.21 11.21 24.85
CA VAL A 426 -7.43 11.92 23.59
C VAL A 426 -6.53 13.14 23.53
N THR A 427 -5.65 13.16 22.54
CA THR A 427 -4.54 14.10 22.44
C THR A 427 -4.73 15.04 21.25
N VAL A 428 -4.66 16.36 21.49
CA VAL A 428 -4.46 17.36 20.44
C VAL A 428 -2.97 17.59 20.27
N HIS A 429 -2.45 17.56 19.05
CA HIS A 429 -1.02 17.81 18.81
C HIS A 429 -0.76 18.64 17.55
N SER A 430 0.35 19.36 17.52
CA SER A 430 0.74 20.30 16.46
C SER A 430 1.21 19.65 15.14
N GLY A 431 0.55 18.60 14.65
CA GLY A 431 0.90 17.98 13.36
C GLY A 431 2.26 17.26 13.35
N ILE A 432 2.80 16.89 14.51
CA ILE A 432 4.11 16.26 14.67
C ILE A 432 4.08 14.82 14.14
N THR A 433 4.42 14.65 12.87
CA THR A 433 4.35 13.34 12.15
C THR A 433 5.15 12.23 12.83
N GLY A 434 6.27 12.59 13.48
CA GLY A 434 7.10 11.65 14.22
C GLY A 434 6.34 10.93 15.34
N LEU A 435 5.44 11.58 16.08
CA LEU A 435 4.81 10.96 17.24
C LEU A 435 4.01 9.71 16.87
N HIS A 436 3.17 9.80 15.84
CA HIS A 436 2.38 8.67 15.33
C HIS A 436 3.26 7.49 14.87
N ALA A 437 4.46 7.76 14.37
CA ALA A 437 5.36 6.70 13.90
C ALA A 437 6.02 5.90 15.03
N PHE A 438 6.01 6.42 16.28
CA PHE A 438 6.71 5.82 17.42
C PHE A 438 5.81 5.50 18.62
N LEU A 439 4.67 6.20 18.76
CA LEU A 439 3.71 6.07 19.85
C LEU A 439 2.29 5.76 19.36
N PRO A 440 1.50 4.92 20.06
CA PRO A 440 0.12 4.58 19.70
C PRO A 440 -0.87 5.70 20.12
N LEU A 441 -0.69 6.91 19.60
CA LEU A 441 -1.49 8.07 20.01
C LEU A 441 -2.98 7.93 19.69
N ASN A 442 -3.84 8.19 20.69
CA ASN A 442 -5.25 8.49 20.46
C ASN A 442 -5.40 9.99 20.23
N THR A 443 -5.71 10.38 19.01
CA THR A 443 -5.66 11.78 18.57
C THR A 443 -7.06 12.36 18.40
N PHE A 444 -7.24 13.61 18.83
CA PHE A 444 -8.51 14.31 18.64
C PHE A 444 -8.78 14.60 17.16
N VAL A 445 -7.80 15.14 16.41
CA VAL A 445 -7.84 15.32 14.95
C VAL A 445 -6.52 14.82 14.34
N TYR A 446 -6.57 13.79 13.49
CA TYR A 446 -5.38 13.34 12.77
C TYR A 446 -4.89 14.44 11.83
N PHE A 447 -3.57 14.68 11.74
CA PHE A 447 -3.05 15.85 11.03
C PHE A 447 -3.40 15.91 9.53
N ASN A 448 -3.76 14.79 8.88
CA ASN A 448 -4.08 14.74 7.45
C ASN A 448 -5.53 14.27 7.23
N MET A 449 -6.34 15.19 6.71
CA MET A 449 -7.76 14.98 6.41
C MET A 449 -8.02 13.80 5.49
N ASN A 450 -7.23 13.64 4.41
CA ASN A 450 -7.45 12.60 3.42
C ASN A 450 -7.09 11.18 3.91
N ASN A 451 -6.36 11.09 5.03
CA ASN A 451 -6.00 9.82 5.67
C ASN A 451 -6.82 9.53 6.93
N SER A 452 -7.63 10.49 7.40
CA SER A 452 -8.46 10.33 8.60
C SER A 452 -9.55 9.26 8.41
N HIS A 453 -9.94 8.60 9.51
CA HIS A 453 -11.00 7.61 9.51
C HIS A 453 -12.34 8.29 9.18
N PRO A 454 -13.15 7.83 8.20
CA PRO A 454 -14.37 8.54 7.81
C PRO A 454 -15.43 8.69 8.91
N ALA A 455 -15.54 7.71 9.82
CA ALA A 455 -16.42 7.79 11.00
C ALA A 455 -15.91 8.73 12.10
N ALA A 456 -14.69 9.29 11.97
CA ALA A 456 -14.18 10.25 12.95
C ALA A 456 -14.82 11.63 12.80
N LEU A 457 -15.43 11.94 11.64
CA LEU A 457 -15.99 13.25 11.32
C LEU A 457 -14.93 14.36 11.48
N PHE A 458 -13.93 14.31 10.61
CA PHE A 458 -12.79 15.22 10.64
C PHE A 458 -13.22 16.69 10.72
N SER A 459 -14.20 17.11 9.91
CA SER A 459 -14.62 18.52 9.88
C SER A 459 -15.25 18.97 11.19
N GLU A 460 -16.08 18.13 11.82
CA GLU A 460 -16.70 18.43 13.12
C GLU A 460 -15.64 18.59 14.22
N ARG A 461 -14.64 17.69 14.23
CA ARG A 461 -13.52 17.80 15.19
C ARG A 461 -12.65 19.03 14.93
N LEU A 462 -12.45 19.41 13.66
CA LEU A 462 -11.73 20.64 13.32
C LEU A 462 -12.49 21.90 13.80
N LEU A 463 -13.82 21.92 13.67
CA LEU A 463 -14.66 23.02 14.16
C LEU A 463 -14.53 23.20 15.69
N VAL A 464 -14.45 22.11 16.46
CA VAL A 464 -14.18 22.20 17.92
C VAL A 464 -12.83 22.87 18.20
N LEU A 465 -11.80 22.58 17.40
CA LEU A 465 -10.49 23.25 17.55
C LEU A 465 -10.55 24.74 17.14
N ASP A 466 -11.33 25.07 16.12
CA ASP A 466 -11.62 26.47 15.77
C ASP A 466 -12.37 27.20 16.89
N GLU A 467 -13.35 26.57 17.53
CA GLU A 467 -14.05 27.12 18.70
C GLU A 467 -13.09 27.36 19.87
N LEU A 468 -12.22 26.38 20.18
CA LEU A 468 -11.17 26.53 21.19
C LEU A 468 -10.27 27.74 20.90
N SER A 469 -9.90 27.96 19.64
CA SER A 469 -9.07 29.11 19.24
C SER A 469 -9.72 30.47 19.44
N ARG A 470 -11.06 30.51 19.55
CA ARG A 470 -11.85 31.73 19.74
C ARG A 470 -12.25 31.96 21.20
N ALA A 471 -11.91 31.04 22.10
CA ALA A 471 -12.15 31.21 23.52
C ALA A 471 -11.48 32.49 24.02
N LYS A 472 -12.18 33.22 24.89
CA LYS A 472 -11.71 34.50 25.43
C LYS A 472 -11.11 34.36 26.82
N THR A 473 -11.42 33.28 27.53
CA THR A 473 -10.92 33.02 28.89
C THR A 473 -10.43 31.58 29.06
N PRO A 474 -9.55 31.31 30.03
CA PRO A 474 -9.12 29.95 30.35
C PRO A 474 -10.27 29.00 30.73
N GLU A 475 -11.30 29.51 31.41
CA GLU A 475 -12.47 28.73 31.80
C GLU A 475 -13.30 28.32 30.57
N GLU A 476 -13.46 29.21 29.60
CA GLU A 476 -14.15 28.92 28.34
C GLU A 476 -13.36 27.87 27.54
N PHE A 477 -12.04 28.05 27.40
CA PHE A 477 -11.17 27.08 26.73
C PHE A 477 -11.25 25.70 27.39
N TYR A 478 -11.16 25.65 28.72
CA TYR A 478 -11.29 24.41 29.47
C TYR A 478 -12.67 23.77 29.27
N THR A 479 -13.75 24.55 29.37
CA THR A 479 -15.12 24.04 29.21
C THR A 479 -15.34 23.42 27.83
N ILE A 480 -14.90 24.07 26.76
CA ILE A 480 -14.99 23.52 25.39
C ILE A 480 -14.14 22.24 25.29
N SER A 481 -12.93 22.23 25.86
CA SER A 481 -12.05 21.06 25.79
C SER A 481 -12.64 19.82 26.46
N GLN A 482 -13.40 20.01 27.54
CA GLN A 482 -13.98 18.90 28.31
C GLN A 482 -15.40 18.51 27.87
N ASN A 483 -16.22 19.49 27.47
CA ASN A 483 -17.67 19.33 27.23
C ASN A 483 -18.09 19.58 25.78
N ASN A 484 -17.19 19.41 24.79
CA ASN A 484 -17.57 19.47 23.39
C ASN A 484 -18.43 18.26 22.98
N TYR A 485 -19.05 18.36 21.80
CA TYR A 485 -20.00 17.36 21.28
C TYR A 485 -19.33 16.17 20.61
N VAL A 486 -18.00 16.09 20.60
CA VAL A 486 -17.26 15.02 19.89
C VAL A 486 -16.52 14.09 20.86
N ASP A 487 -15.57 14.61 21.63
CA ASP A 487 -14.75 13.81 22.54
C ASP A 487 -14.02 14.70 23.57
N THR A 488 -13.81 14.20 24.79
CA THR A 488 -13.13 14.97 25.83
C THR A 488 -11.63 15.00 25.58
N ILE A 489 -11.02 16.19 25.50
CA ILE A 489 -9.58 16.36 25.25
C ILE A 489 -8.83 16.26 26.58
N GLY A 490 -7.96 15.26 26.71
CA GLY A 490 -7.17 15.04 27.91
C GLY A 490 -5.74 15.57 27.87
N ARG A 491 -5.16 15.69 26.67
CA ARG A 491 -3.78 16.12 26.48
C ARG A 491 -3.63 17.09 25.32
N PHE A 492 -2.76 18.07 25.50
CA PHE A 492 -2.27 18.95 24.44
C PHE A 492 -0.76 18.81 24.30
N ILE A 493 -0.26 18.53 23.09
CA ILE A 493 1.17 18.53 22.74
C ILE A 493 1.40 19.64 21.73
N LEU A 494 1.86 20.78 22.21
CA LEU A 494 1.79 22.04 21.47
C LEU A 494 3.15 22.54 21.07
N ARG A 495 3.26 22.99 19.83
CA ARG A 495 4.41 23.73 19.32
C ARG A 495 4.28 25.20 19.73
N LYS A 496 5.31 25.71 20.39
CA LYS A 496 5.47 27.13 20.70
C LYS A 496 5.78 27.89 19.41
N ASP A 497 5.17 29.05 19.27
CA ASP A 497 5.59 30.05 18.29
C ASP A 497 6.46 31.12 18.95
N GLU A 498 7.22 31.88 18.15
CA GLU A 498 7.96 33.06 18.63
C GLU A 498 7.01 34.12 19.22
N GLY A 499 5.72 34.10 18.83
CA GLY A 499 4.65 34.89 19.46
C GLY A 499 4.03 34.26 20.71
N GLU A 500 3.06 34.94 21.31
CA GLU A 500 2.27 34.45 22.47
C GLU A 500 1.19 33.42 22.08
N GLN A 501 1.49 32.54 21.11
CA GLN A 501 0.55 31.58 20.54
C GLN A 501 1.12 30.15 20.50
N TYR A 502 0.22 29.18 20.52
CA TYR A 502 0.48 27.80 20.14
C TYR A 502 -0.11 27.53 18.76
N LEU A 503 0.62 26.79 17.93
CA LEU A 503 0.21 26.52 16.54
C LEU A 503 -0.11 25.05 16.33
N LEU A 504 -1.27 24.76 15.73
CA LEU A 504 -1.66 23.44 15.23
C LEU A 504 -1.61 23.43 13.71
N TYR A 505 -1.06 22.35 13.15
CA TYR A 505 -0.87 22.20 11.71
C TYR A 505 -1.70 21.02 11.20
N PHE A 506 -2.52 21.29 10.19
CA PHE A 506 -3.34 20.29 9.51
C PHE A 506 -3.15 20.37 8.00
N LEU A 507 -3.19 19.22 7.33
CA LEU A 507 -3.32 19.11 5.89
C LEU A 507 -4.79 18.86 5.59
N ILE A 508 -5.43 19.86 5.00
CA ILE A 508 -6.83 19.78 4.57
C ILE A 508 -6.92 19.66 3.05
N ASP A 509 -8.04 19.12 2.58
CA ASP A 509 -8.29 18.94 1.16
C ASP A 509 -8.23 20.28 0.41
N ASN A 510 -7.61 20.24 -0.77
CA ASN A 510 -7.46 21.39 -1.65
C ASN A 510 -7.82 21.01 -3.08
N PHE A 511 -8.92 20.30 -3.28
CA PHE A 511 -9.38 19.87 -4.60
C PHE A 511 -9.30 20.99 -5.66
N PRO A 512 -8.67 20.76 -6.84
CA PRO A 512 -8.04 19.52 -7.34
C PRO A 512 -6.50 19.49 -7.17
N HIS A 513 -5.94 20.22 -6.22
CA HIS A 513 -4.51 20.41 -5.97
C HIS A 513 -3.99 19.60 -4.76
N GLY A 514 -4.61 18.46 -4.46
CA GLY A 514 -4.25 17.59 -3.35
C GLY A 514 -4.60 18.21 -2.00
N THR A 515 -3.61 18.69 -1.26
CA THR A 515 -3.76 19.22 0.10
C THR A 515 -3.22 20.63 0.21
N LYS A 516 -3.74 21.39 1.17
CA LYS A 516 -3.15 22.65 1.64
C LYS A 516 -2.97 22.61 3.15
N GLU A 517 -1.99 23.39 3.62
CA GLU A 517 -1.80 23.58 5.06
C GLU A 517 -2.89 24.49 5.61
N HIS A 518 -3.42 24.13 6.78
CA HIS A 518 -4.33 24.92 7.58
C HIS A 518 -3.79 24.99 8.99
N ILE A 519 -3.72 26.21 9.51
CA ILE A 519 -3.12 26.51 10.81
C ILE A 519 -4.22 27.02 11.73
N ILE A 520 -4.34 26.41 12.91
CA ILE A 520 -5.15 26.91 14.01
C ILE A 520 -4.19 27.40 15.08
N SER A 521 -4.38 28.64 15.53
CA SER A 521 -3.57 29.26 16.58
C SER A 521 -4.43 29.60 17.77
N PHE A 522 -3.95 29.32 18.99
CA PHE A 522 -4.60 29.78 20.21
C PHE A 522 -3.61 30.41 21.17
N SER A 523 -4.08 31.41 21.92
CA SER A 523 -3.24 32.20 22.82
C SER A 523 -2.71 31.34 23.98
N LYS A 524 -1.45 31.57 24.37
CA LYS A 524 -0.85 30.90 25.53
C LYS A 524 -1.63 31.19 26.81
N ASP A 525 -2.21 32.38 26.92
CA ASP A 525 -3.00 32.82 28.09
C ASP A 525 -4.28 32.00 28.32
N LEU A 526 -4.76 31.24 27.31
CA LEU A 526 -5.95 30.41 27.43
C LEU A 526 -5.69 29.09 28.18
N ILE A 527 -4.44 28.67 28.31
CA ILE A 527 -4.07 27.48 29.06
C ILE A 527 -3.60 27.90 30.45
N SER A 528 -4.49 27.77 31.44
CA SER A 528 -4.22 28.11 32.83
C SER A 528 -3.79 26.89 33.65
N ASP A 529 -2.82 27.11 34.55
CA ASP A 529 -2.42 26.14 35.59
C ASP A 529 -3.56 25.77 36.54
N THR A 530 -4.67 26.51 36.57
CA THR A 530 -5.88 26.11 37.32
C THR A 530 -6.49 24.83 36.75
N HIS A 531 -6.45 24.65 35.43
CA HIS A 531 -7.16 23.60 34.72
C HIS A 531 -6.24 22.52 34.14
N PHE A 532 -5.03 22.93 33.74
CA PHE A 532 -4.04 22.06 33.12
C PHE A 532 -2.76 22.02 33.95
N SER A 533 -1.98 20.96 33.79
CA SER A 533 -0.61 20.87 34.31
C SER A 533 0.36 20.87 33.13
N SER A 534 1.34 21.78 33.11
CA SER A 534 2.51 21.62 32.24
C SER A 534 3.37 20.49 32.79
N VAL A 535 3.39 19.35 32.09
CA VAL A 535 4.05 18.12 32.57
C VAL A 535 5.38 17.86 31.89
N PHE A 536 5.66 18.55 30.78
CA PHE A 536 6.91 18.46 30.01
C PHE A 536 7.08 19.66 29.09
N GLU A 537 8.31 20.12 28.91
CA GLU A 537 8.62 21.29 28.10
C GLU A 537 10.01 21.21 27.47
N THR A 538 10.11 21.57 26.19
CA THR A 538 11.37 21.78 25.45
C THR A 538 11.43 23.22 24.93
N GLU A 539 12.45 23.56 24.15
CA GLU A 539 12.55 24.88 23.51
C GLU A 539 11.33 25.15 22.61
N HIS A 540 10.91 24.18 21.78
CA HIS A 540 9.83 24.37 20.81
C HIS A 540 8.50 23.69 21.17
N PHE A 541 8.44 22.84 22.20
CA PHE A 541 7.23 22.09 22.53
C PHE A 541 6.87 22.14 24.02
N VAL A 542 5.58 21.96 24.33
CA VAL A 542 5.07 21.81 25.69
C VAL A 542 3.94 20.78 25.71
N ILE A 543 3.85 20.02 26.79
CA ILE A 543 2.77 19.05 27.03
C ILE A 543 1.93 19.52 28.21
N PHE A 544 0.64 19.67 27.97
CA PHE A 544 -0.36 19.93 29.00
C PHE A 544 -1.28 18.73 29.18
N GLU A 545 -1.55 18.37 30.43
CA GLU A 545 -2.55 17.35 30.80
C GLU A 545 -3.67 18.00 31.64
N SER A 546 -4.91 17.62 31.37
CA SER A 546 -6.08 18.06 32.15
C SER A 546 -5.98 17.50 33.57
N LYS A 547 -6.27 18.32 34.59
CA LYS A 547 -6.21 17.92 36.01
C LYS A 547 -7.38 17.03 36.47
N ASN A 548 -8.47 16.96 35.70
CA ASN A 548 -9.72 16.32 36.12
C ASN A 548 -10.10 15.06 35.30
N LEU A 549 -9.13 14.40 34.67
CA LEU A 549 -9.35 13.17 33.88
C LEU A 549 -8.66 11.95 34.45
#